data_AF-A0AAU5JIC6-F1
#
_entry.id   AF-A0AAU5JIC6-F1
#
_cell.length_a   1.000
_cell.length_b   1.000
_cell.length_c   1.000
_cell.angle_alpha   90.00
_cell.angle_beta   90.00
_cell.angle_gamma   90.00
#
_symmetry.space_group_name_H-M   'P 1'
#
loop_
_entity.id
_entity.type
_entity.pdbx_description
1 polymer ?
#
loop_
_entity_poly.entity_id
_entity_poly.type
_entity_poly.pdbx_seq_one_letter_code
_entity_poly.pdbx_strand_id
1 'polypeptide(L)'
;MGRHENPLDASASPVAELADALRRLRRAAGNPPYQRMARHCSYSVATLSRAAAGKQLPTLAVLLAYVEACGVGDTEAWETRWRHAAKALAAQRPGRGNPPYKGLARFDPTDQALYFGRDRLVDDLWTLTCDRRVSALIGPSGSGKSSLLRAGLVPRLRGREESPRRPATIRIITPGERPLSTHGPHLSSTGTRPSAVFLIVDQFEELFTLCHDPVEREEFVKALLADRGPSGGIRVVLGIRADFVPRCLDHPGLASVVRDASLTVTRMSSAELREAIVGPARAHGLVVERALTARLTADVADNTFELPLLSHALLETWTRRQGRTLTLDAYERAGGLQGAIAQSAEGVYTRLDTVRADITRQILLRMITPGSGKAPDTRRSVTRAELESLGGDQETHEVLESLTRARLITSDGASVGLAHEALINAWPRLGDWIERDRENMRVQRWLTEAADAWDAVGREPGVRISPVRLAQLDAHASRTGRSGLTTLETDFLAAGLATHRRTLRARRTTRAMGSLLVATTTLAASALWRQRRLFREHRAQR
;
A
#
# COMPACT_ATOMS: atom_id res chain seq x y z
N MET A 1 -18.77 39.12 -25.64
CA MET A 1 -18.67 38.08 -26.69
C MET A 1 -17.79 36.95 -26.19
N GLY A 2 -18.32 35.72 -26.12
CA GLY A 2 -17.57 34.56 -25.63
C GLY A 2 -16.56 34.08 -26.69
N ARG A 3 -15.41 33.58 -26.23
CA ARG A 3 -14.36 32.98 -27.08
C ARG A 3 -14.98 31.89 -27.98
N HIS A 4 -14.80 32.00 -29.30
CA HIS A 4 -15.27 30.97 -30.23
C HIS A 4 -14.52 29.65 -29.98
N GLU A 5 -15.26 28.54 -30.01
CA GLU A 5 -14.68 27.20 -29.90
C GLU A 5 -13.99 26.82 -31.20
N ASN A 6 -12.76 26.31 -31.11
CA ASN A 6 -12.05 25.82 -32.28
C ASN A 6 -12.79 24.61 -32.90
N PRO A 7 -12.75 24.46 -34.23
CA PRO A 7 -13.27 23.27 -34.91
C PRO A 7 -12.70 21.99 -34.29
N LEU A 8 -13.54 20.98 -34.15
CA LEU A 8 -13.18 19.71 -33.54
C LEU A 8 -13.62 18.57 -34.47
N ASP A 9 -12.66 17.73 -34.86
CA ASP A 9 -12.93 16.55 -35.69
C ASP A 9 -13.27 15.36 -34.77
N ALA A 10 -14.55 14.97 -34.78
CA ALA A 10 -15.06 13.89 -33.95
C ALA A 10 -14.44 12.51 -34.28
N SER A 11 -13.92 12.34 -35.51
CA SER A 11 -13.32 11.08 -35.96
C SER A 11 -11.86 10.91 -35.50
N ALA A 12 -11.21 11.99 -35.05
CA ALA A 12 -9.79 12.00 -34.75
C ALA A 12 -9.39 11.15 -33.54
N SER A 13 -10.28 10.98 -32.55
CA SER A 13 -10.07 10.11 -31.39
C SER A 13 -11.36 9.85 -30.60
N PRO A 14 -11.42 8.80 -29.77
CA PRO A 14 -12.56 8.59 -28.86
C PRO A 14 -12.81 9.76 -27.90
N VAL A 15 -11.75 10.51 -27.57
CA VAL A 15 -11.84 11.72 -26.74
C VAL A 15 -12.45 12.88 -27.52
N ALA A 16 -12.10 13.02 -28.80
CA ALA A 16 -12.69 14.02 -29.67
C ALA A 16 -14.17 13.72 -29.92
N GLU A 17 -14.52 12.46 -30.17
CA GLU A 17 -15.91 12.01 -30.28
C GLU A 17 -16.76 12.38 -29.06
N LEU A 18 -16.24 12.09 -27.85
CA LEU A 18 -16.92 12.42 -26.59
C LEU A 18 -17.05 13.94 -26.40
N ALA A 19 -16.01 14.70 -26.71
CA ALA A 19 -16.03 16.16 -26.61
C ALA A 19 -17.01 16.81 -27.61
N ASP A 20 -17.08 16.28 -28.83
CA ASP A 20 -18.08 16.70 -29.82
C ASP A 20 -19.50 16.41 -29.34
N ALA A 21 -19.71 15.24 -28.74
CA ALA A 21 -20.99 14.90 -28.10
C ALA A 21 -21.34 15.87 -26.97
N LEU A 22 -20.39 16.27 -26.11
CA LEU A 22 -20.61 17.27 -25.05
C LEU A 22 -20.97 18.65 -25.62
N ARG A 23 -20.35 19.04 -26.75
CA ARG A 23 -20.71 20.28 -27.46
C ARG A 23 -22.11 20.19 -28.08
N ARG A 24 -22.52 19.03 -28.58
CA ARG A 24 -23.90 18.80 -29.04
C ARG A 24 -24.90 18.89 -27.89
N LEU A 25 -24.61 18.27 -26.75
CA LEU A 25 -25.45 18.35 -25.56
C LEU A 25 -25.64 19.81 -25.12
N ARG A 26 -24.54 20.57 -25.05
CA ARG A 26 -24.62 21.98 -24.67
C ARG A 26 -25.45 22.79 -25.66
N ARG A 27 -25.31 22.53 -26.96
CA ARG A 27 -26.15 23.17 -28.00
C ARG A 27 -27.64 22.83 -27.82
N ALA A 28 -27.98 21.57 -27.54
CA ALA A 28 -29.34 21.15 -27.26
C ALA A 28 -29.92 21.81 -26.00
N ALA A 29 -29.07 22.13 -25.01
CA ALA A 29 -29.42 22.87 -23.81
C ALA A 29 -29.56 24.41 -23.99
N GLY A 30 -29.59 24.91 -25.22
CA GLY A 30 -29.65 26.35 -25.50
C GLY A 30 -28.27 27.04 -25.42
N ASN A 31 -27.19 26.26 -25.51
CA ASN A 31 -25.79 26.71 -25.54
C ASN A 31 -25.40 27.63 -24.36
N PRO A 32 -25.64 27.23 -23.09
CA PRO A 32 -25.29 28.06 -21.94
C PRO A 32 -23.79 28.39 -21.92
N PRO A 33 -23.40 29.63 -21.60
CA PRO A 33 -21.98 29.98 -21.51
C PRO A 33 -21.34 29.26 -20.32
N TYR A 34 -20.07 28.87 -20.45
CA TYR A 34 -19.34 28.16 -19.40
C TYR A 34 -19.35 28.87 -18.04
N GLN A 35 -19.39 30.21 -18.03
CA GLN A 35 -19.52 31.00 -16.79
C GLN A 35 -20.83 30.71 -16.04
N ARG A 36 -21.92 30.49 -16.77
CA ARG A 36 -23.22 30.12 -16.18
C ARG A 36 -23.18 28.69 -15.67
N MET A 37 -22.58 27.77 -16.42
CA MET A 37 -22.42 26.37 -16.01
C MET A 37 -21.58 26.27 -14.73
N ALA A 38 -20.45 26.98 -14.65
CA ALA A 38 -19.54 27.01 -13.50
C ALA A 38 -20.17 27.61 -12.22
N ARG A 39 -21.29 28.34 -12.31
CA ARG A 39 -22.03 28.80 -11.11
C ARG A 39 -22.88 27.69 -10.48
N HIS A 40 -23.18 26.64 -11.24
CA HIS A 40 -24.05 25.54 -10.84
C HIS A 40 -23.28 24.25 -10.58
N CYS A 41 -21.95 24.27 -10.73
CA CYS A 41 -21.09 23.15 -10.39
C CYS A 41 -19.78 23.63 -9.75
N SER A 42 -19.16 22.80 -8.92
CA SER A 42 -17.93 23.14 -8.18
C SER A 42 -16.65 23.16 -9.05
N TYR A 43 -16.76 23.44 -10.36
CA TYR A 43 -15.65 23.40 -11.32
C TYR A 43 -15.48 24.73 -12.05
N SER A 44 -14.22 25.11 -12.27
CA SER A 44 -13.88 26.36 -12.96
C SER A 44 -14.32 26.37 -14.43
N VAL A 45 -14.51 27.58 -14.99
CA VAL A 45 -14.75 27.81 -16.42
C VAL A 45 -13.68 27.14 -17.29
N ALA A 46 -12.41 27.19 -16.86
CA ALA A 46 -11.30 26.57 -17.57
C ALA A 46 -11.41 25.03 -17.59
N THR A 47 -11.87 24.42 -16.49
CA THR A 47 -12.08 22.98 -16.38
C THR A 47 -13.20 22.51 -17.32
N LEU A 48 -14.35 23.20 -17.32
CA LEU A 48 -15.48 22.86 -18.18
C LEU A 48 -15.16 23.07 -19.67
N SER A 49 -14.47 24.16 -20.00
CA SER A 49 -14.02 24.42 -21.37
C SER A 49 -13.02 23.36 -21.85
N ARG A 50 -12.11 22.91 -20.98
CA ARG A 50 -11.14 21.85 -21.29
C ARG A 50 -11.82 20.49 -21.48
N ALA A 51 -12.88 20.19 -20.74
CA ALA A 51 -13.64 18.95 -20.87
C ALA A 51 -14.25 18.78 -22.27
N ALA A 52 -14.70 19.88 -22.90
CA ALA A 52 -15.26 19.89 -24.25
C ALA A 52 -14.22 20.24 -25.34
N ALA A 53 -12.93 20.30 -25.02
CA ALA A 53 -11.89 20.69 -25.97
C ALA A 53 -11.40 19.55 -26.88
N GLY A 54 -11.73 18.29 -26.57
CA GLY A 54 -11.32 17.11 -27.36
C GLY A 54 -9.86 16.71 -27.25
N LYS A 55 -9.08 17.37 -26.38
CA LYS A 55 -7.64 17.13 -26.22
C LYS A 55 -7.30 16.07 -25.16
N GLN A 56 -8.16 15.93 -24.16
CA GLN A 56 -7.99 15.00 -23.04
C GLN A 56 -9.35 14.48 -22.59
N LEU A 57 -9.39 13.24 -22.11
CA LEU A 57 -10.60 12.69 -21.51
C LEU A 57 -10.84 13.40 -20.16
N PRO A 58 -11.98 14.09 -19.94
CA PRO A 58 -12.29 14.67 -18.64
C PRO A 58 -12.42 13.57 -17.59
N THR A 59 -12.27 13.90 -16.30
CA THR A 59 -12.66 12.95 -15.25
C THR A 59 -14.17 12.73 -15.30
N LEU A 60 -14.64 11.55 -14.85
CA LEU A 60 -16.07 11.26 -14.81
C LEU A 60 -16.84 12.32 -14.02
N ALA A 61 -16.30 12.77 -12.89
CA ALA A 61 -16.92 13.82 -12.07
C ALA A 61 -17.06 15.16 -12.81
N VAL A 62 -16.05 15.57 -13.59
CA VAL A 62 -16.13 16.78 -14.42
C VAL A 62 -17.13 16.61 -15.56
N LEU A 63 -17.20 15.42 -16.17
CA LEU A 63 -18.16 15.13 -17.24
C LEU A 63 -19.60 15.13 -16.71
N LEU A 64 -19.88 14.48 -15.59
CA LEU A 64 -21.21 14.44 -14.99
C LEU A 64 -21.66 15.85 -14.56
N ALA A 65 -20.77 16.62 -13.92
CA ALA A 65 -21.06 18.01 -13.59
C ALA A 65 -21.33 18.90 -14.83
N TYR A 66 -20.68 18.60 -15.96
CA TYR A 66 -20.95 19.28 -17.23
C TYR A 66 -22.35 18.93 -17.76
N VAL A 67 -22.73 17.65 -17.69
CA VAL A 67 -24.03 17.13 -18.14
C VAL A 67 -25.16 17.70 -17.27
N GLU A 68 -24.98 17.67 -15.95
CA GLU A 68 -25.89 18.27 -14.96
C GLU A 68 -26.05 19.77 -15.20
N ALA A 69 -24.95 20.50 -15.41
CA ALA A 69 -24.99 21.93 -15.69
C ALA A 69 -25.66 22.28 -17.03
N CYS A 70 -25.75 21.33 -17.97
CA CYS A 70 -26.56 21.49 -19.17
C CYS A 70 -28.06 21.26 -18.90
N GLY A 71 -28.42 20.44 -17.91
CA GLY A 71 -29.81 20.20 -17.50
C GLY A 71 -30.66 19.37 -18.48
N VAL A 72 -30.08 18.82 -19.55
CA VAL A 72 -30.81 18.10 -20.62
C VAL A 72 -30.17 16.76 -20.97
N GLY A 73 -29.47 16.11 -20.04
CA GLY A 73 -28.80 14.83 -20.28
C GLY A 73 -28.92 13.84 -19.13
N ASP A 74 -29.07 12.57 -19.47
CA ASP A 74 -29.08 11.44 -18.54
C ASP A 74 -27.65 11.09 -18.07
N THR A 75 -27.38 11.24 -16.78
CA THR A 75 -26.08 11.00 -16.17
C THR A 75 -25.60 9.54 -16.33
N GLU A 76 -26.49 8.54 -16.31
CA GLU A 76 -26.10 7.13 -16.44
C GLU A 76 -25.68 6.79 -17.88
N ALA A 77 -26.42 7.30 -18.87
CA ALA A 77 -26.06 7.16 -20.28
C ALA A 77 -24.72 7.85 -20.59
N TRP A 78 -24.46 9.01 -19.97
CA TRP A 78 -23.21 9.76 -20.14
C TRP A 78 -22.03 9.11 -19.43
N GLU A 79 -22.24 8.49 -18.27
CA GLU A 79 -21.24 7.65 -17.64
C GLU A 79 -20.86 6.45 -18.54
N THR A 80 -21.84 5.80 -19.15
CA THR A 80 -21.59 4.69 -20.08
C THR A 80 -20.78 5.12 -21.30
N ARG A 81 -21.11 6.28 -21.90
CA ARG A 81 -20.32 6.87 -23.00
C ARG A 81 -18.89 7.21 -22.59
N TRP A 82 -18.71 7.73 -21.39
CA TRP A 82 -17.39 8.00 -20.84
C TRP A 82 -16.58 6.71 -20.68
N ARG A 83 -17.18 5.65 -20.13
CA ARG A 83 -16.52 4.33 -19.99
C ARG A 83 -16.12 3.75 -21.34
N HIS A 84 -16.96 3.91 -22.38
CA HIS A 84 -16.64 3.48 -23.74
C HIS A 84 -15.43 4.24 -24.32
N ALA A 85 -15.42 5.57 -24.21
CA ALA A 85 -14.30 6.39 -24.66
C ALA A 85 -13.00 6.06 -23.90
N ALA A 86 -13.09 5.83 -22.59
CA ALA A 86 -11.96 5.39 -21.76
C ALA A 86 -11.40 4.02 -22.20
N LYS A 87 -12.29 3.07 -22.53
CA LYS A 87 -11.92 1.74 -23.02
C LYS A 87 -11.26 1.80 -24.40
N ALA A 88 -11.82 2.57 -25.33
CA ALA A 88 -11.26 2.75 -26.68
C ALA A 88 -9.89 3.44 -26.63
N LEU A 89 -9.72 4.46 -25.78
CA LEU A 89 -8.43 5.12 -25.58
C LEU A 89 -7.37 4.16 -24.97
N ALA A 90 -7.80 3.26 -24.08
CA ALA A 90 -6.93 2.24 -23.51
C ALA A 90 -6.50 1.19 -24.55
N ALA A 91 -7.37 0.84 -25.50
CA ALA A 91 -7.09 -0.10 -26.58
C ALA A 91 -6.10 0.46 -27.64
N GLN A 92 -6.04 1.78 -27.80
CA GLN A 92 -5.11 2.46 -28.72
C GLN A 92 -3.69 2.65 -28.17
N ARG A 93 -3.38 2.12 -26.97
CA ARG A 93 -2.03 2.22 -26.38
C ARG A 93 -1.01 1.49 -27.26
N PRO A 94 0.04 2.17 -27.78
CA PRO A 94 1.07 1.48 -28.54
C PRO A 94 1.89 0.58 -27.60
N GLY A 95 1.68 -0.73 -27.68
CA GLY A 95 2.55 -1.74 -27.09
C GLY A 95 3.54 -2.28 -28.11
N ARG A 96 4.85 -2.23 -27.79
CA ARG A 96 5.93 -3.15 -28.24
C ARG A 96 7.34 -2.69 -27.82
N GLY A 97 7.52 -2.21 -26.59
CA GLY A 97 8.85 -1.94 -26.05
C GLY A 97 8.85 -1.93 -24.53
N ASN A 98 9.94 -2.36 -23.91
CA ASN A 98 10.12 -2.19 -22.47
C ASN A 98 10.27 -0.70 -22.16
N PRO A 99 9.45 -0.13 -21.26
CA PRO A 99 9.57 1.27 -20.91
C PRO A 99 10.89 1.52 -20.19
N PRO A 100 11.58 2.64 -20.47
CA PRO A 100 12.81 3.01 -19.77
C PRO A 100 12.58 3.46 -18.32
N TYR A 101 11.32 3.65 -17.92
CA TYR A 101 10.92 4.06 -16.57
C TYR A 101 10.10 2.97 -15.88
N LYS A 102 10.34 2.75 -14.59
CA LYS A 102 9.71 1.68 -13.81
C LYS A 102 8.33 2.07 -13.29
N GLY A 103 8.02 3.35 -13.19
CA GLY A 103 6.77 3.82 -12.61
C GLY A 103 6.85 3.79 -11.09
N LEU A 104 5.80 3.30 -10.43
CA LEU A 104 5.82 3.13 -8.97
C LEU A 104 6.70 1.97 -8.49
N ALA A 105 7.07 1.05 -9.37
CA ALA A 105 7.97 -0.03 -9.02
C ALA A 105 9.38 0.50 -8.73
N ARG A 106 10.01 -0.06 -7.69
CA ARG A 106 11.44 0.13 -7.43
C ARG A 106 12.29 -0.45 -8.56
N PHE A 107 13.51 0.06 -8.72
CA PHE A 107 14.53 -0.59 -9.54
C PHE A 107 15.12 -1.79 -8.81
N ASP A 108 15.25 -2.91 -9.51
CA ASP A 108 15.90 -4.14 -9.04
C ASP A 108 17.33 -4.27 -9.60
N PRO A 109 18.16 -5.21 -9.12
CA PRO A 109 19.56 -5.31 -9.53
C PRO A 109 19.77 -5.48 -11.04
N THR A 110 18.79 -6.03 -11.76
CA THR A 110 18.83 -6.19 -13.22
C THR A 110 18.56 -4.89 -13.98
N ASP A 111 18.02 -3.88 -13.32
CA ASP A 111 17.68 -2.60 -13.92
C ASP A 111 18.84 -1.58 -13.88
N GLN A 112 20.07 -2.01 -13.58
CA GLN A 112 21.25 -1.14 -13.46
C GLN A 112 21.43 -0.22 -14.68
N ALA A 113 21.21 -0.74 -15.89
CA ALA A 113 21.34 0.02 -17.13
C ALA A 113 20.30 1.15 -17.27
N LEU A 114 19.29 1.20 -16.41
CA LEU A 114 18.24 2.22 -16.34
C LEU A 114 18.39 3.12 -15.10
N TYR A 115 19.40 2.89 -14.25
CA TYR A 115 19.58 3.59 -12.99
C TYR A 115 20.63 4.70 -13.12
N PHE A 116 20.19 5.95 -13.29
CA PHE A 116 21.05 7.11 -13.55
C PHE A 116 20.94 8.18 -12.46
N GLY A 117 21.97 9.03 -12.36
CA GLY A 117 21.96 10.22 -11.52
C GLY A 117 22.24 9.97 -10.04
N ARG A 118 22.70 8.78 -9.67
CA ARG A 118 23.05 8.43 -8.27
C ARG A 118 24.45 7.83 -8.12
N ASP A 119 25.31 7.97 -9.14
CA ASP A 119 26.63 7.31 -9.18
C ASP A 119 27.50 7.66 -7.97
N ARG A 120 27.58 8.95 -7.60
CA ARG A 120 28.33 9.40 -6.42
C ARG A 120 27.83 8.75 -5.13
N LEU A 121 26.50 8.76 -4.91
CA LEU A 121 25.90 8.19 -3.72
C LEU A 121 26.07 6.66 -3.65
N VAL A 122 26.09 5.98 -4.80
CA VAL A 122 26.41 4.55 -4.90
C VAL A 122 27.87 4.29 -4.50
N ASP A 123 28.80 5.11 -4.97
CA ASP A 123 30.22 4.97 -4.61
C ASP A 123 30.50 5.31 -3.13
N ASP A 124 29.82 6.30 -2.57
CA ASP A 124 29.90 6.63 -1.14
C ASP A 124 29.37 5.47 -0.28
N LEU A 125 28.21 4.91 -0.66
CA LEU A 125 27.63 3.76 0.02
C LEU A 125 28.52 2.53 -0.09
N TRP A 126 29.06 2.27 -1.28
CA TRP A 126 30.04 1.21 -1.50
C TRP A 126 31.23 1.33 -0.53
N THR A 127 31.80 2.52 -0.43
CA THR A 127 32.96 2.80 0.41
C THR A 127 32.63 2.57 1.89
N LEU A 128 31.49 3.09 2.35
CA LEU A 128 31.00 2.87 3.71
C LEU A 128 30.87 1.37 4.04
N THR A 129 30.34 0.57 3.12
CA THR A 129 30.16 -0.88 3.31
C THR A 129 31.47 -1.68 3.24
N CYS A 130 32.51 -1.08 2.66
CA CYS A 130 33.85 -1.64 2.68
C CYS A 130 34.51 -1.44 4.05
N ASP A 131 34.29 -0.28 4.67
CA ASP A 131 34.96 0.13 5.92
C ASP A 131 34.22 -0.36 7.17
N ARG A 132 32.89 -0.48 7.08
CA ARG A 132 32.02 -0.87 8.20
C ARG A 132 31.35 -2.20 7.91
N ARG A 133 31.30 -3.06 8.92
CA ARG A 133 30.59 -4.35 8.83
C ARG A 133 29.09 -4.19 8.82
N VAL A 134 28.60 -3.29 9.65
CA VAL A 134 27.20 -2.88 9.68
C VAL A 134 27.15 -1.40 9.33
N SER A 135 26.30 -1.05 8.38
CA SER A 135 26.09 0.33 7.95
C SER A 135 24.60 0.60 7.74
N ALA A 136 24.23 1.88 7.75
CA ALA A 136 22.84 2.32 7.53
C ALA A 136 22.75 3.31 6.36
N LEU A 137 21.74 3.13 5.52
CA LEU A 137 21.30 4.09 4.54
C LEU A 137 20.02 4.76 5.05
N ILE A 138 20.11 6.05 5.39
CA ILE A 138 19.03 6.79 6.06
C ILE A 138 18.42 7.79 5.09
N GLY A 139 17.09 7.87 5.03
CA GLY A 139 16.43 8.90 4.22
C GLY A 139 14.92 8.83 4.25
N PRO A 140 14.22 9.87 3.79
CA PRO A 140 12.75 9.92 3.82
C PRO A 140 12.12 8.84 2.93
N SER A 141 10.81 8.58 3.11
CA SER A 141 10.06 7.73 2.17
C SER A 141 10.13 8.33 0.76
N GLY A 142 10.17 7.50 -0.28
CA GLY A 142 10.27 7.97 -1.67
C GLY A 142 11.63 8.53 -2.12
N SER A 143 12.66 8.62 -1.26
CA SER A 143 13.98 9.16 -1.66
C SER A 143 14.82 8.24 -2.56
N GLY A 144 14.35 7.00 -2.79
CA GLY A 144 15.01 6.00 -3.63
C GLY A 144 15.94 5.03 -2.89
N LYS A 145 15.87 4.91 -1.55
CA LYS A 145 16.70 3.99 -0.74
C LYS A 145 16.74 2.56 -1.28
N SER A 146 15.57 1.94 -1.45
CA SER A 146 15.47 0.56 -1.94
C SER A 146 16.05 0.39 -3.35
N SER A 147 15.85 1.37 -4.23
CA SER A 147 16.46 1.36 -5.58
C SER A 147 17.97 1.58 -5.54
N LEU A 148 18.49 2.42 -4.64
CA LEU A 148 19.94 2.61 -4.44
C LEU A 148 20.59 1.32 -3.94
N LEU A 149 20.00 0.66 -2.96
CA LEU A 149 20.48 -0.62 -2.44
C LEU A 149 20.46 -1.71 -3.52
N ARG A 150 19.38 -1.79 -4.30
CA ARG A 150 19.16 -2.87 -5.27
C ARG A 150 19.84 -2.63 -6.61
N ALA A 151 19.54 -1.53 -7.30
CA ALA A 151 20.05 -1.26 -8.64
C ALA A 151 21.41 -0.54 -8.64
N GLY A 152 21.76 0.13 -7.54
CA GLY A 152 23.07 0.77 -7.38
C GLY A 152 24.10 -0.17 -6.74
N LEU A 153 23.89 -0.52 -5.46
CA LEU A 153 24.88 -1.22 -4.65
C LEU A 153 25.06 -2.70 -5.05
N VAL A 154 24.00 -3.47 -5.30
CA VAL A 154 24.14 -4.91 -5.63
C VAL A 154 24.96 -5.16 -6.90
N PRO A 155 24.73 -4.47 -8.04
CA PRO A 155 25.57 -4.65 -9.21
C PRO A 155 27.02 -4.25 -8.95
N ARG A 156 27.26 -3.21 -8.14
CA ARG A 156 28.60 -2.79 -7.71
C ARG A 156 29.34 -3.87 -6.92
N LEU A 157 28.63 -4.58 -6.03
CA LEU A 157 29.12 -5.75 -5.28
C LEU A 157 29.42 -6.95 -6.18
N ARG A 158 28.69 -7.11 -7.29
CA ARG A 158 28.87 -8.24 -8.21
C ARG A 158 30.00 -8.02 -9.23
N GLY A 159 30.19 -6.79 -9.71
CA GLY A 159 30.97 -6.47 -10.91
C GLY A 159 32.46 -6.18 -10.72
N ARG A 160 33.01 -6.21 -9.50
CA ARG A 160 34.47 -6.02 -9.28
C ARG A 160 35.16 -7.37 -9.09
N GLU A 161 35.56 -7.99 -10.20
CA GLU A 161 36.18 -9.33 -10.27
C GLU A 161 37.46 -9.46 -9.43
N GLU A 162 38.19 -8.36 -9.19
CA GLU A 162 39.47 -8.36 -8.46
C GLU A 162 39.37 -7.84 -7.01
N SER A 163 38.17 -7.61 -6.48
CA SER A 163 38.05 -7.16 -5.08
C SER A 163 38.17 -8.35 -4.12
N PRO A 164 39.13 -8.37 -3.17
CA PRO A 164 39.24 -9.40 -2.13
C PRO A 164 38.04 -9.42 -1.16
N ARG A 165 37.05 -8.55 -1.38
CA ARG A 165 35.82 -8.40 -0.58
C ARG A 165 34.55 -8.75 -1.36
N ARG A 166 34.65 -9.38 -2.54
CA ARG A 166 33.48 -9.84 -3.30
C ARG A 166 32.64 -10.81 -2.45
N PRO A 167 31.36 -10.52 -2.20
CA PRO A 167 30.53 -11.44 -1.44
C PRO A 167 30.25 -12.69 -2.27
N ALA A 168 30.41 -13.85 -1.64
CA ALA A 168 29.99 -15.14 -2.18
C ALA A 168 28.46 -15.22 -2.29
N THR A 169 27.72 -14.49 -1.45
CA THR A 169 26.26 -14.45 -1.51
C THR A 169 25.76 -13.07 -1.12
N ILE A 170 24.82 -12.52 -1.88
CA ILE A 170 24.10 -11.29 -1.53
C ILE A 170 22.65 -11.67 -1.23
N ARG A 171 22.17 -11.33 -0.04
CA ARG A 171 20.79 -11.56 0.40
C ARG A 171 20.11 -10.22 0.64
N ILE A 172 18.89 -10.05 0.14
CA ILE A 172 18.04 -8.90 0.45
C ILE A 172 16.85 -9.45 1.22
N ILE A 173 16.63 -8.93 2.42
CA ILE A 173 15.49 -9.28 3.27
C ILE A 173 14.71 -8.03 3.66
N THR A 174 13.47 -8.25 4.03
CA THR A 174 12.59 -7.26 4.66
C THR A 174 12.14 -7.86 5.99
N PRO A 175 12.23 -7.15 7.14
CA PRO A 175 11.99 -7.75 8.46
C PRO A 175 10.66 -8.50 8.62
N GLY A 176 9.52 -7.87 8.29
CA GLY A 176 8.19 -8.45 8.51
C GLY A 176 7.78 -8.57 9.99
N GLU A 177 6.73 -9.35 10.25
CA GLU A 177 6.10 -9.50 11.58
C GLU A 177 6.92 -10.37 12.55
N ARG A 178 7.55 -11.43 12.04
CA ARG A 178 8.38 -12.39 12.81
C ARG A 178 9.82 -12.46 12.26
N PRO A 179 10.61 -11.39 12.38
CA PRO A 179 11.87 -11.22 11.65
C PRO A 179 12.94 -12.26 12.04
N LEU A 180 13.06 -12.61 13.32
CA LEU A 180 14.03 -13.61 13.76
C LEU A 180 13.59 -15.01 13.34
N SER A 181 12.32 -15.33 13.54
CA SER A 181 11.79 -16.65 13.19
C SER A 181 11.92 -16.92 11.69
N THR A 182 11.66 -15.90 10.85
CA THR A 182 11.74 -16.01 9.40
C THR A 182 13.18 -15.97 8.87
N HIS A 183 14.02 -15.05 9.36
CA HIS A 183 15.34 -14.79 8.76
C HIS A 183 16.52 -15.30 9.59
N GLY A 184 16.30 -15.72 10.84
CA GLY A 184 17.33 -16.24 11.74
C GLY A 184 18.21 -17.35 11.15
N PRO A 185 17.64 -18.36 10.43
CA PRO A 185 18.45 -19.36 9.74
C PRO A 185 19.43 -18.78 8.70
N HIS A 186 19.12 -17.61 8.13
CA HIS A 186 20.00 -16.91 7.18
C HIS A 186 21.05 -16.03 7.87
N LEU A 187 20.88 -15.73 9.16
CA LEU A 187 21.83 -14.98 9.97
C LEU A 187 22.88 -15.89 10.60
N SER A 188 22.61 -17.18 10.79
CA SER A 188 23.57 -18.14 11.34
C SER A 188 24.53 -18.66 10.27
N SER A 189 25.80 -18.26 10.32
CA SER A 189 26.84 -18.82 9.42
C SER A 189 27.36 -20.14 10.00
N THR A 190 26.65 -21.24 9.77
CA THR A 190 27.05 -22.59 10.23
C THR A 190 27.88 -23.37 9.20
N GLY A 191 28.26 -22.75 8.07
CA GLY A 191 29.08 -23.38 7.03
C GLY A 191 30.57 -23.44 7.37
N THR A 192 31.21 -24.57 7.06
CA THR A 192 32.64 -24.89 7.24
C THR A 192 33.61 -24.08 6.36
N ARG A 193 33.12 -23.10 5.60
CA ARG A 193 33.94 -22.07 4.94
C ARG A 193 33.33 -20.69 5.19
N PRO A 194 34.12 -19.67 5.59
CA PRO A 194 33.66 -18.30 5.67
C PRO A 194 33.43 -17.75 4.25
N SER A 195 32.30 -18.08 3.64
CA SER A 195 31.83 -17.39 2.44
C SER A 195 31.30 -16.02 2.86
N ALA A 196 31.88 -14.95 2.31
CA ALA A 196 31.45 -13.59 2.62
C ALA A 196 30.00 -13.37 2.16
N VAL A 197 29.05 -13.32 3.10
CA VAL A 197 27.65 -12.96 2.89
C VAL A 197 27.49 -11.45 3.02
N PHE A 198 26.76 -10.85 2.10
CA PHE A 198 26.32 -9.47 2.20
C PHE A 198 24.81 -9.44 2.36
N LEU A 199 24.34 -8.94 3.49
CA LEU A 199 22.93 -8.86 3.85
C LEU A 199 22.44 -7.42 3.73
N ILE A 200 21.42 -7.22 2.91
CA ILE A 200 20.69 -5.96 2.81
C ILE A 200 19.36 -6.15 3.53
N VAL A 201 19.13 -5.37 4.59
CA VAL A 201 17.84 -5.30 5.29
C VAL A 201 17.14 -4.04 4.81
N ASP A 202 16.27 -4.20 3.81
CA ASP A 202 15.49 -3.10 3.22
C ASP A 202 14.20 -2.88 4.03
N GLN A 203 13.68 -1.66 4.05
CA GLN A 203 12.56 -1.23 4.90
C GLN A 203 12.70 -1.65 6.38
N PHE A 204 13.81 -1.26 7.00
CA PHE A 204 14.09 -1.62 8.39
C PHE A 204 13.02 -1.15 9.38
N GLU A 205 12.27 -0.10 9.03
CA GLU A 205 11.11 0.38 9.79
C GLU A 205 10.04 -0.68 10.08
N GLU A 206 9.93 -1.74 9.26
CA GLU A 206 8.98 -2.83 9.48
C GLU A 206 9.21 -3.54 10.82
N LEU A 207 10.46 -3.51 11.32
CA LEU A 207 10.80 -4.01 12.64
C LEU A 207 10.05 -3.27 13.77
N PHE A 208 9.72 -1.99 13.57
CA PHE A 208 9.04 -1.18 14.58
C PHE A 208 7.54 -1.07 14.34
N THR A 209 7.07 -1.33 13.11
CA THR A 209 5.66 -1.18 12.73
C THR A 209 4.90 -2.50 12.64
N LEU A 210 5.58 -3.62 12.37
CA LEU A 210 4.98 -4.94 12.17
C LEU A 210 5.39 -5.96 13.24
N CYS A 211 6.62 -5.90 13.76
CA CYS A 211 7.03 -6.80 14.83
C CYS A 211 6.54 -6.31 16.19
N HIS A 212 5.52 -6.99 16.73
CA HIS A 212 4.88 -6.65 18.01
C HIS A 212 5.52 -7.37 19.22
N ASP A 213 6.30 -8.42 19.01
CA ASP A 213 7.04 -9.11 20.07
C ASP A 213 8.37 -8.38 20.35
N PRO A 214 8.54 -7.75 21.53
CA PRO A 214 9.77 -7.03 21.86
C PRO A 214 10.98 -7.95 22.00
N VAL A 215 10.79 -9.22 22.39
CA VAL A 215 11.89 -10.19 22.54
C VAL A 215 12.40 -10.62 21.17
N GLU A 216 11.49 -10.99 20.26
CA GLU A 216 11.86 -11.34 18.88
C GLU A 216 12.60 -10.18 18.18
N ARG A 217 12.11 -8.94 18.36
CA ARG A 217 12.76 -7.74 17.82
C ARG A 217 14.17 -7.55 18.37
N GLU A 218 14.35 -7.64 19.68
CA GLU A 218 15.65 -7.41 20.33
C GLU A 218 16.67 -8.47 19.91
N GLU A 219 16.28 -9.74 19.86
CA GLU A 219 17.14 -10.84 19.43
C GLU A 219 17.50 -10.74 17.93
N PHE A 220 16.58 -10.27 17.08
CA PHE A 220 16.88 -9.99 15.68
C PHE A 220 17.93 -8.87 15.53
N VAL A 221 17.79 -7.77 16.28
CA VAL A 221 18.78 -6.67 16.28
C VAL A 221 20.14 -7.17 16.75
N LYS A 222 20.20 -7.95 17.83
CA LYS A 222 21.44 -8.57 18.31
C LYS A 222 22.08 -9.46 17.24
N ALA A 223 21.30 -10.27 16.54
CA ALA A 223 21.81 -11.17 15.49
C ALA A 223 22.39 -10.40 14.28
N LEU A 224 21.80 -9.26 13.91
CA LEU A 224 22.31 -8.38 12.86
C LEU A 224 23.62 -7.67 13.26
N LEU A 225 23.76 -7.32 14.53
CA LEU A 225 24.89 -6.56 15.06
C LEU A 225 26.01 -7.42 15.64
N ALA A 226 25.80 -8.74 15.73
CA ALA A 226 26.76 -9.66 16.31
C ALA A 226 28.14 -9.51 15.65
N ASP A 227 29.16 -9.20 16.46
CA ASP A 227 30.53 -9.25 15.98
C ASP A 227 30.97 -10.70 15.82
N ARG A 228 31.46 -11.02 14.63
CA ARG A 228 31.87 -12.37 14.24
C ARG A 228 33.38 -12.47 14.04
N GLY A 229 34.13 -11.49 14.56
CA GLY A 229 35.59 -11.40 14.47
C GLY A 229 36.08 -11.20 13.03
N PRO A 230 37.38 -10.95 12.75
CA PRO A 230 37.91 -10.55 11.45
C PRO A 230 37.50 -11.43 10.25
N SER A 231 37.30 -12.73 10.50
CA SER A 231 36.87 -13.76 9.54
C SER A 231 35.35 -13.92 9.43
N GLY A 232 34.60 -13.17 10.24
CA GLY A 232 33.14 -13.13 10.30
C GLY A 232 32.53 -12.78 8.96
N GLY A 233 31.89 -13.77 8.34
CA GLY A 233 31.49 -13.72 6.94
C GLY A 233 30.37 -12.75 6.59
N ILE A 234 29.66 -12.11 7.53
CA ILE A 234 28.46 -11.32 7.20
C ILE A 234 28.71 -9.81 7.30
N ARG A 235 28.40 -9.08 6.23
CA ARG A 235 28.26 -7.62 6.21
C ARG A 235 26.79 -7.25 6.08
N VAL A 236 26.36 -6.20 6.77
CA VAL A 236 24.94 -5.80 6.86
C VAL A 236 24.78 -4.34 6.42
N VAL A 237 23.76 -4.07 5.61
CA VAL A 237 23.33 -2.72 5.26
C VAL A 237 21.85 -2.57 5.60
N LEU A 238 21.53 -1.58 6.43
CA LEU A 238 20.16 -1.29 6.88
C LEU A 238 19.59 -0.12 6.07
N GLY A 239 18.49 -0.33 5.36
CA GLY A 239 17.72 0.75 4.74
C GLY A 239 16.70 1.30 5.73
N ILE A 240 16.97 2.47 6.32
CA ILE A 240 16.18 3.04 7.42
C ILE A 240 15.45 4.30 6.94
N ARG A 241 14.15 4.40 7.23
CA ARG A 241 13.44 5.68 7.05
C ARG A 241 13.83 6.69 8.13
N ALA A 242 14.03 7.94 7.75
CA ALA A 242 14.49 9.01 8.65
C ALA A 242 13.57 9.23 9.87
N ASP A 243 12.26 9.05 9.72
CA ASP A 243 11.26 9.15 10.81
C ASP A 243 11.37 8.02 11.85
N PHE A 244 12.07 6.92 11.54
CA PHE A 244 12.31 5.80 12.46
C PHE A 244 13.67 5.83 13.15
N VAL A 245 14.53 6.81 12.83
CA VAL A 245 15.82 6.98 13.50
C VAL A 245 15.69 7.06 15.03
N PRO A 246 14.72 7.80 15.62
CA PRO A 246 14.56 7.83 17.08
C PRO A 246 14.37 6.44 17.70
N ARG A 247 13.65 5.53 17.04
CA ARG A 247 13.46 4.14 17.50
C ARG A 247 14.76 3.33 17.45
N CYS A 248 15.64 3.62 16.50
CA CYS A 248 16.96 3.00 16.45
C CYS A 248 17.85 3.46 17.62
N LEU A 249 17.66 4.68 18.12
CA LEU A 249 18.45 5.20 19.25
C LEU A 249 18.11 4.53 20.59
N ASP A 250 16.95 3.90 20.69
CA ASP A 250 16.55 3.09 21.86
C ASP A 250 17.40 1.81 22.00
N HIS A 251 18.11 1.40 20.93
CA HIS A 251 18.99 0.23 20.93
C HIS A 251 20.48 0.66 20.84
N PRO A 252 21.32 0.39 21.85
CA PRO A 252 22.70 0.91 21.90
C PRO A 252 23.56 0.59 20.66
N GLY A 253 23.44 -0.63 20.13
CA GLY A 253 24.19 -1.05 18.95
C GLY A 253 23.73 -0.35 17.67
N LEU A 254 22.42 -0.16 17.47
CA LEU A 254 21.90 0.60 16.33
C LEU A 254 22.24 2.08 16.45
N ALA A 255 22.25 2.64 17.67
CA ALA A 255 22.66 4.02 17.91
C ALA A 255 24.10 4.30 17.44
N SER A 256 25.03 3.36 17.64
CA SER A 256 26.38 3.46 17.09
C SER A 256 26.39 3.38 15.56
N VAL A 257 25.63 2.47 14.95
CA VAL A 257 25.53 2.39 13.48
C VAL A 257 25.00 3.70 12.88
N VAL A 258 23.94 4.27 13.47
CA VAL A 258 23.34 5.54 13.02
C VAL A 258 24.35 6.69 13.10
N ARG A 259 25.16 6.75 14.16
CA ARG A 259 26.14 7.83 14.38
C ARG A 259 27.42 7.67 13.54
N ASP A 260 27.97 6.46 13.52
CA ASP A 260 29.37 6.22 13.11
C ASP A 260 29.49 5.51 11.75
N ALA A 261 28.38 4.96 11.24
CA ALA A 261 28.34 4.11 10.06
C ALA A 261 27.08 4.32 9.20
N SER A 262 26.61 5.56 9.07
CA SER A 262 25.43 5.89 8.26
C SER A 262 25.73 6.81 7.07
N LEU A 263 24.98 6.63 5.98
CA LEU A 263 24.95 7.51 4.82
C LEU A 263 23.53 8.05 4.67
N THR A 264 23.39 9.37 4.51
CA THR A 264 22.08 10.00 4.33
C THR A 264 21.76 10.20 2.86
N VAL A 265 20.59 9.74 2.42
CA VAL A 265 20.06 9.96 1.07
C VAL A 265 19.50 11.37 0.99
N THR A 266 20.23 12.23 0.29
CA THR A 266 19.84 13.60 0.01
C THR A 266 18.95 13.71 -1.24
N ARG A 267 18.32 14.87 -1.41
CA ARG A 267 17.59 15.21 -2.65
C ARG A 267 18.56 15.17 -3.82
N MET A 268 18.08 14.73 -4.99
CA MET A 268 18.85 14.84 -6.22
C MET A 268 19.05 16.31 -6.55
N SER A 269 20.28 16.69 -6.88
CA SER A 269 20.56 17.96 -7.53
C SER A 269 19.87 18.02 -8.89
N SER A 270 19.70 19.23 -9.46
CA SER A 270 19.11 19.38 -10.79
C SER A 270 19.90 18.66 -11.89
N ALA A 271 21.21 18.45 -11.70
CA ALA A 271 22.05 17.70 -12.63
C ALA A 271 21.76 16.19 -12.53
N GLU A 272 21.76 15.63 -11.33
CA GLU A 272 21.40 14.24 -11.07
C GLU A 272 19.98 13.91 -11.54
N LEU A 273 19.03 14.81 -11.29
CA LEU A 273 17.64 14.65 -11.72
C LEU A 273 17.52 14.65 -13.24
N ARG A 274 18.26 15.52 -13.93
CA ARG A 274 18.32 15.52 -15.40
C ARG A 274 18.86 14.22 -15.95
N GLU A 275 19.91 13.67 -15.36
CA GLU A 275 20.45 12.36 -15.74
C GLU A 275 19.42 11.24 -15.48
N ALA A 276 18.74 11.25 -14.34
CA ALA A 276 17.68 10.29 -14.03
C ALA A 276 16.47 10.37 -14.99
N ILE A 277 16.18 11.56 -15.54
CA ILE A 277 15.12 11.77 -16.53
C ILE A 277 15.59 11.33 -17.93
N VAL A 278 16.74 11.82 -18.39
CA VAL A 278 17.16 11.70 -19.80
C VAL A 278 17.94 10.40 -20.05
N GLY A 279 18.73 9.93 -19.09
CA GLY A 279 19.58 8.75 -19.19
C GLY A 279 18.83 7.49 -19.61
N PRO A 280 17.75 7.09 -18.90
CA PRO A 280 16.98 5.90 -19.26
C PRO A 280 16.36 5.99 -20.66
N ALA A 281 15.81 7.15 -21.02
CA ALA A 281 15.26 7.37 -22.37
C ALA A 281 16.35 7.23 -23.44
N ARG A 282 17.51 7.86 -23.23
CA ARG A 282 18.65 7.81 -24.16
C ARG A 282 19.15 6.37 -24.35
N ALA A 283 19.23 5.57 -23.27
CA ALA A 283 19.61 4.16 -23.34
C ALA A 283 18.65 3.31 -24.21
N HIS A 284 17.39 3.72 -24.32
CA HIS A 284 16.38 3.13 -25.21
C HIS A 284 16.24 3.87 -26.55
N GLY A 285 17.15 4.79 -26.86
CA GLY A 285 17.16 5.61 -28.06
C GLY A 285 16.01 6.63 -28.15
N LEU A 286 15.32 6.89 -27.05
CA LEU A 286 14.25 7.88 -26.97
C LEU A 286 14.83 9.28 -26.72
N VAL A 287 14.08 10.30 -27.13
CA VAL A 287 14.41 11.70 -26.90
C VAL A 287 13.42 12.28 -25.90
N VAL A 288 13.91 12.99 -24.89
CA VAL A 288 13.08 13.76 -23.97
C VAL A 288 13.16 15.22 -24.37
N GLU A 289 12.03 15.88 -24.57
CA GLU A 289 12.01 17.31 -24.88
C GLU A 289 12.73 18.13 -23.79
N ARG A 290 13.44 19.17 -24.22
CA ARG A 290 14.12 20.10 -23.28
C ARG A 290 13.11 20.79 -22.37
N ALA A 291 11.96 21.20 -22.92
CA ALA A 291 10.87 21.82 -22.16
C ALA A 291 10.29 20.86 -21.12
N LEU A 292 10.08 19.58 -21.48
CA LEU A 292 9.65 18.54 -20.55
C LEU A 292 10.67 18.33 -19.42
N THR A 293 11.96 18.23 -19.75
CA THR A 293 13.03 18.03 -18.77
C THR A 293 13.09 19.19 -17.78
N ALA A 294 13.02 20.43 -18.26
CA ALA A 294 12.99 21.62 -17.43
C ALA A 294 11.75 21.63 -16.53
N ARG A 295 10.57 21.31 -17.09
CA ARG A 295 9.31 21.25 -16.35
C ARG A 295 9.35 20.20 -15.23
N LEU A 296 9.79 18.98 -15.51
CA LEU A 296 9.92 17.91 -14.51
C LEU A 296 10.94 18.26 -13.42
N THR A 297 12.04 18.91 -13.79
CA THR A 297 13.06 19.34 -12.82
C THR A 297 12.49 20.39 -11.86
N ALA A 298 11.69 21.33 -12.37
CA ALA A 298 11.00 22.34 -11.56
C ALA A 298 9.91 21.70 -10.67
N ASP A 299 9.04 20.86 -11.24
CA ASP A 299 7.96 20.22 -10.52
C ASP A 299 8.49 19.36 -9.35
N VAL A 300 9.65 18.71 -9.49
CA VAL A 300 10.27 17.92 -8.41
C VAL A 300 10.98 18.80 -7.38
N ALA A 301 11.53 19.95 -7.78
CA ALA A 301 12.22 20.86 -6.85
C ALA A 301 11.25 21.45 -5.82
N ASP A 302 10.03 21.77 -6.26
CA ASP A 302 8.97 22.34 -5.42
C ASP A 302 8.32 21.31 -4.48
N ASN A 303 8.52 20.02 -4.72
CA ASN A 303 7.91 18.92 -3.97
C ASN A 303 8.93 18.13 -3.13
N THR A 304 8.46 17.47 -2.07
CA THR A 304 9.33 16.82 -1.09
C THR A 304 9.51 15.33 -1.39
N PHE A 305 10.66 14.96 -1.96
CA PHE A 305 11.14 13.57 -2.14
C PHE A 305 10.19 12.59 -2.88
N GLU A 306 9.73 12.97 -4.08
CA GLU A 306 8.74 12.22 -4.86
C GLU A 306 9.31 11.55 -6.13
N LEU A 307 10.49 10.91 -6.03
CA LEU A 307 11.05 10.16 -7.16
C LEU A 307 10.12 9.07 -7.74
N PRO A 308 9.28 8.38 -6.93
CA PRO A 308 8.27 7.47 -7.46
C PRO A 308 7.21 8.17 -8.32
N LEU A 309 6.77 9.38 -7.94
CA LEU A 309 5.84 10.16 -8.75
C LEU A 309 6.47 10.54 -10.08
N LEU A 310 7.74 10.97 -10.04
CA LEU A 310 8.50 11.31 -11.23
C LEU A 310 8.59 10.13 -12.19
N SER A 311 8.99 8.95 -11.69
CA SER A 311 9.11 7.74 -12.51
C SER A 311 7.76 7.32 -13.10
N HIS A 312 6.67 7.46 -12.34
CA HIS A 312 5.31 7.19 -12.81
C HIS A 312 4.86 8.17 -13.89
N ALA A 313 5.05 9.47 -13.67
CA ALA A 313 4.71 10.48 -14.66
C ALA A 313 5.51 10.31 -15.96
N LEU A 314 6.80 9.95 -15.87
CA LEU A 314 7.64 9.61 -17.02
C LEU A 314 7.18 8.34 -17.75
N LEU A 315 6.76 7.31 -17.01
CA LEU A 315 6.17 6.10 -17.60
C LEU A 315 4.88 6.43 -18.37
N GLU A 316 3.96 7.21 -17.78
CA GLU A 316 2.72 7.60 -18.43
C GLU A 316 2.95 8.53 -19.63
N THR A 317 3.98 9.39 -19.55
CA THR A 317 4.44 10.21 -20.68
C THR A 317 4.98 9.33 -21.80
N TRP A 318 5.77 8.30 -21.47
CA TRP A 318 6.29 7.34 -22.44
C TRP A 318 5.17 6.55 -23.13
N THR A 319 4.11 6.18 -22.41
CA THR A 319 2.94 5.50 -23.00
C THR A 319 2.19 6.40 -23.99
N ARG A 320 2.23 7.73 -23.80
CA ARG A 320 1.58 8.74 -24.64
C ARG A 320 2.55 9.44 -25.62
N ARG A 321 3.78 8.94 -25.74
CA ARG A 321 4.84 9.56 -26.54
C ARG A 321 4.46 9.66 -28.03
N GLN A 322 5.09 10.60 -28.72
CA GLN A 322 4.95 10.74 -30.17
C GLN A 322 6.19 10.15 -30.84
N GLY A 323 6.03 8.98 -31.48
CA GLY A 323 7.15 8.25 -32.07
C GLY A 323 8.24 7.91 -31.03
N ARG A 324 9.40 8.55 -31.15
CA ARG A 324 10.56 8.37 -30.24
C ARG A 324 10.69 9.47 -29.20
N THR A 325 9.79 10.44 -29.18
CA THR A 325 9.91 11.66 -28.37
C THR A 325 8.91 11.67 -27.23
N LEU A 326 9.41 11.81 -26.00
CA LEU A 326 8.61 12.14 -24.83
C LEU A 326 8.41 13.66 -24.80
N THR A 327 7.15 14.07 -24.91
CA THR A 327 6.78 15.47 -25.10
C THR A 327 6.18 16.08 -23.83
N LEU A 328 6.31 17.39 -23.68
CA LEU A 328 5.66 18.13 -22.59
C LEU A 328 4.13 17.97 -22.66
N ASP A 329 3.57 18.00 -23.86
CA ASP A 329 2.13 17.78 -24.09
C ASP A 329 1.66 16.38 -23.63
N ALA A 330 2.46 15.33 -23.86
CA ALA A 330 2.13 13.99 -23.38
C ALA A 330 2.17 13.91 -21.84
N TYR A 331 3.09 14.62 -21.20
CA TYR A 331 3.18 14.74 -19.75
C TYR A 331 1.98 15.50 -19.14
N GLU A 332 1.57 16.61 -19.75
CA GLU A 332 0.40 17.37 -19.31
C GLU A 332 -0.89 16.56 -19.47
N ARG A 333 -1.05 15.83 -20.58
CA ARG A 333 -2.18 14.92 -20.81
C ARG A 333 -2.16 13.68 -19.90
N ALA A 334 -1.01 13.33 -19.37
CA ALA A 334 -0.86 12.31 -18.34
C ALA A 334 -1.23 12.83 -16.93
N GLY A 335 -1.51 14.12 -16.76
CA GLY A 335 -1.90 14.70 -15.47
C GLY A 335 -0.76 15.35 -14.69
N GLY A 336 0.43 15.48 -15.28
CA GLY A 336 1.62 16.00 -14.62
C GLY A 336 2.12 15.11 -13.47
N LEU A 337 3.02 15.63 -12.62
CA LEU A 337 3.70 14.87 -11.57
C LEU A 337 2.72 14.27 -10.55
N GLN A 338 1.82 15.10 -10.02
CA GLN A 338 0.86 14.70 -8.97
C GLN A 338 -0.35 13.96 -9.54
N GLY A 339 -0.88 14.42 -10.69
CA GLY A 339 -2.12 13.88 -11.25
C GLY A 339 -1.96 12.55 -11.97
N ALA A 340 -0.74 12.18 -12.39
CA ALA A 340 -0.53 10.96 -13.17
C ALA A 340 -0.89 9.67 -12.42
N ILE A 341 -0.58 9.58 -11.13
CA ILE A 341 -0.99 8.41 -10.34
C ILE A 341 -2.50 8.37 -10.19
N ALA A 342 -3.11 9.48 -9.79
CA ALA A 342 -4.56 9.58 -9.60
C ALA A 342 -5.29 9.17 -10.88
N GLN A 343 -4.84 9.67 -12.04
CA GLN A 343 -5.45 9.36 -13.33
C GLN A 343 -5.26 7.89 -13.73
N SER A 344 -4.09 7.30 -13.49
CA SER A 344 -3.86 5.86 -13.75
C SER A 344 -4.72 4.99 -12.84
N ALA A 345 -4.78 5.29 -11.55
CA ALA A 345 -5.55 4.54 -10.55
C ALA A 345 -7.07 4.65 -10.82
N GLU A 346 -7.59 5.85 -11.02
CA GLU A 346 -9.00 6.04 -11.39
C GLU A 346 -9.33 5.40 -12.74
N GLY A 347 -8.42 5.48 -13.71
CA GLY A 347 -8.60 4.83 -15.00
C GLY A 347 -8.71 3.31 -14.91
N VAL A 348 -8.01 2.67 -13.95
CA VAL A 348 -8.19 1.24 -13.67
C VAL A 348 -9.51 0.99 -12.98
N TYR A 349 -9.78 1.72 -11.90
CA TYR A 349 -10.96 1.50 -11.05
C TYR A 349 -12.28 1.67 -11.80
N THR A 350 -12.41 2.74 -12.59
CA THR A 350 -13.64 3.07 -13.34
C THR A 350 -13.97 2.11 -14.50
N ARG A 351 -13.06 1.19 -14.85
CA ARG A 351 -13.29 0.13 -15.84
C ARG A 351 -13.83 -1.16 -15.21
N LEU A 352 -13.80 -1.26 -13.89
CA LEU A 352 -14.27 -2.43 -13.17
C LEU A 352 -15.80 -2.37 -13.04
N ASP A 353 -16.44 -3.54 -13.03
CA ASP A 353 -17.83 -3.64 -12.59
C ASP A 353 -17.94 -3.53 -11.07
N THR A 354 -19.17 -3.46 -10.57
CA THR A 354 -19.45 -3.23 -9.14
C THR A 354 -18.80 -4.26 -8.23
N VAL A 355 -18.78 -5.54 -8.63
CA VAL A 355 -18.16 -6.64 -7.88
C VAL A 355 -16.65 -6.46 -7.80
N ARG A 356 -15.96 -6.33 -8.95
CA ARG A 356 -14.49 -6.16 -8.96
C ARG A 356 -14.05 -4.83 -8.33
N ALA A 357 -14.88 -3.80 -8.41
CA ALA A 357 -14.61 -2.51 -7.77
C ALA A 357 -14.61 -2.61 -6.23
N ASP A 358 -15.54 -3.37 -5.64
CA ASP A 358 -15.54 -3.61 -4.20
C ASP A 358 -14.36 -4.48 -3.76
N ILE A 359 -14.07 -5.57 -4.50
CA ILE A 359 -12.88 -6.40 -4.27
C ILE A 359 -11.60 -5.56 -4.32
N THR A 360 -11.47 -4.66 -5.30
CA THR A 360 -10.33 -3.74 -5.42
C THR A 360 -10.18 -2.85 -4.18
N ARG A 361 -11.28 -2.27 -3.68
CA ARG A 361 -11.26 -1.47 -2.46
C ARG A 361 -10.77 -2.30 -1.27
N GLN A 362 -11.32 -3.51 -1.09
CA GLN A 362 -10.95 -4.39 0.02
C GLN A 362 -9.46 -4.79 -0.02
N ILE A 363 -8.98 -5.23 -1.19
CA ILE A 363 -7.57 -5.60 -1.41
C ILE A 363 -6.64 -4.42 -1.09
N LEU A 364 -6.95 -3.23 -1.59
CA LEU A 364 -6.09 -2.06 -1.39
C LEU A 364 -6.04 -1.60 0.07
N LEU A 365 -7.17 -1.58 0.77
CA LEU A 365 -7.21 -1.24 2.20
C LEU A 365 -6.40 -2.24 3.04
N ARG A 366 -6.39 -3.52 2.64
CA ARG A 366 -5.67 -4.58 3.34
C ARG A 366 -4.15 -4.49 3.17
N MET A 367 -3.67 -3.84 2.10
CA MET A 367 -2.26 -3.52 1.87
C MET A 367 -1.81 -2.24 2.60
N ILE A 368 -2.66 -1.66 3.45
CA ILE A 368 -2.38 -0.40 4.16
C ILE A 368 -2.47 -0.59 5.67
N THR A 369 -1.48 -0.02 6.33
CA THR A 369 -1.36 0.11 7.77
C THR A 369 -1.77 1.53 8.14
N PRO A 370 -2.92 1.74 8.81
CA PRO A 370 -3.30 3.06 9.25
C PRO A 370 -2.35 3.54 10.35
N GLY A 371 -1.83 4.74 10.21
CA GLY A 371 -1.02 5.43 11.20
C GLY A 371 -1.80 5.67 12.50
N SER A 372 -1.05 5.88 13.58
CA SER A 372 -1.58 6.28 14.89
C SER A 372 -1.18 7.72 15.21
N GLY A 373 -2.16 8.55 15.59
CA GLY A 373 -1.95 9.96 15.89
C GLY A 373 -1.37 10.73 14.70
N LYS A 374 -0.14 11.25 14.84
CA LYS A 374 0.58 11.99 13.79
C LYS A 374 1.41 11.10 12.86
N ALA A 375 1.50 9.79 13.12
CA ALA A 375 2.26 8.89 12.26
C ALA A 375 1.55 8.75 10.90
N PRO A 376 2.29 8.77 9.78
CA PRO A 376 1.70 8.60 8.45
C PRO A 376 1.17 7.16 8.25
N ASP A 377 0.22 7.02 7.33
CA ASP A 377 -0.22 5.71 6.85
C ASP A 377 0.91 5.06 6.05
N THR A 378 1.16 3.76 6.27
CA THR A 378 2.24 3.01 5.60
C THR A 378 1.67 1.87 4.79
N ARG A 379 2.42 1.39 3.80
CA ARG A 379 2.05 0.14 3.10
C ARG A 379 2.44 -1.08 3.93
N ARG A 380 1.76 -2.21 3.70
CA ARG A 380 2.20 -3.56 4.10
C ARG A 380 2.12 -4.50 2.90
N SER A 381 2.94 -5.54 2.94
CA SER A 381 2.79 -6.68 2.03
C SER A 381 1.79 -7.67 2.63
N VAL A 382 1.00 -8.29 1.77
CA VAL A 382 -0.07 -9.24 2.10
C VAL A 382 0.19 -10.50 1.30
N THR A 383 -0.05 -11.69 1.86
CA THR A 383 0.17 -12.92 1.07
C THR A 383 -0.90 -13.06 -0.01
N ARG A 384 -0.54 -13.64 -1.16
CA ARG A 384 -1.49 -13.93 -2.23
C ARG A 384 -2.59 -14.88 -1.75
N ALA A 385 -2.24 -15.88 -0.95
CA ALA A 385 -3.20 -16.80 -0.35
C ALA A 385 -4.21 -16.09 0.57
N GLU A 386 -3.76 -15.09 1.34
CA GLU A 386 -4.66 -14.27 2.17
C GLU A 386 -5.68 -13.53 1.28
N LEU A 387 -5.25 -12.93 0.17
CA LEU A 387 -6.15 -12.21 -0.74
C LEU A 387 -7.11 -13.15 -1.47
N GLU A 388 -6.65 -14.31 -1.92
CA GLU A 388 -7.48 -15.31 -2.58
C GLU A 388 -8.54 -15.87 -1.63
N SER A 389 -8.25 -15.96 -0.32
CA SER A 389 -9.20 -16.45 0.69
C SER A 389 -10.35 -15.49 1.04
N LEU A 390 -10.38 -14.27 0.48
CA LEU A 390 -11.48 -13.32 0.59
C LEU A 390 -12.71 -13.74 -0.24
N GLY A 391 -12.56 -14.74 -1.12
CA GLY A 391 -13.60 -15.25 -2.02
C GLY A 391 -13.58 -14.56 -3.39
N GLY A 392 -14.32 -15.14 -4.34
CA GLY A 392 -14.31 -14.67 -5.73
C GLY A 392 -12.93 -14.83 -6.37
N ASP A 393 -12.35 -16.04 -6.30
CA ASP A 393 -10.96 -16.32 -6.67
C ASP A 393 -10.64 -15.82 -8.08
N GLN A 394 -11.57 -15.98 -9.02
CA GLN A 394 -11.43 -15.52 -10.39
C GLN A 394 -11.42 -13.98 -10.47
N GLU A 395 -12.38 -13.31 -9.83
CA GLU A 395 -12.47 -11.86 -9.79
C GLU A 395 -11.28 -11.23 -9.08
N THR A 396 -10.83 -11.82 -7.97
CA THR A 396 -9.64 -11.42 -7.23
C THR A 396 -8.40 -11.56 -8.11
N HIS A 397 -8.24 -12.67 -8.83
CA HIS A 397 -7.15 -12.86 -9.77
C HIS A 397 -7.14 -11.77 -10.86
N GLU A 398 -8.30 -11.50 -11.47
CA GLU A 398 -8.46 -10.49 -12.52
C GLU A 398 -8.16 -9.07 -12.00
N VAL A 399 -8.60 -8.74 -10.78
CA VAL A 399 -8.28 -7.46 -10.11
C VAL A 399 -6.78 -7.34 -9.86
N LEU A 400 -6.15 -8.36 -9.29
CA LEU A 400 -4.70 -8.37 -9.03
C LEU A 400 -3.91 -8.24 -10.33
N GLU A 401 -4.31 -8.94 -11.39
CA GLU A 401 -3.67 -8.84 -12.69
C GLU A 401 -3.84 -7.43 -13.28
N SER A 402 -5.03 -6.84 -13.19
CA SER A 402 -5.31 -5.48 -13.66
C SER A 402 -4.47 -4.41 -12.94
N LEU A 403 -4.40 -4.49 -11.59
CA LEU A 403 -3.60 -3.59 -10.77
C LEU A 403 -2.09 -3.77 -11.02
N THR A 404 -1.63 -5.01 -11.20
CA THR A 404 -0.22 -5.34 -11.51
C THR A 404 0.16 -4.82 -12.90
N ARG A 405 -0.71 -5.02 -13.90
CA ARG A 405 -0.51 -4.51 -15.27
C ARG A 405 -0.45 -2.99 -15.30
N ALA A 406 -1.25 -2.34 -14.46
CA ALA A 406 -1.20 -0.89 -14.25
C ALA A 406 -0.05 -0.42 -13.34
N ARG A 407 0.74 -1.34 -12.80
CA ARG A 407 1.87 -1.11 -11.88
C ARG A 407 1.50 -0.35 -10.61
N LEU A 408 0.27 -0.51 -10.15
CA LEU A 408 -0.21 0.07 -8.88
C LEU A 408 0.17 -0.81 -7.69
N ILE A 409 0.32 -2.11 -7.94
CA ILE A 409 0.80 -3.10 -6.97
C ILE A 409 2.01 -3.85 -7.55
N THR A 410 2.81 -4.41 -6.66
CA THR A 410 3.91 -5.33 -6.98
C THR A 410 3.65 -6.68 -6.35
N SER A 411 4.07 -7.75 -7.03
CA SER A 411 4.06 -9.11 -6.52
C SER A 411 5.51 -9.62 -6.43
N ASP A 412 5.91 -10.17 -5.29
CA ASP A 412 7.23 -10.77 -5.05
C ASP A 412 7.14 -12.30 -4.79
N GLY A 413 6.43 -12.98 -5.69
CA GLY A 413 6.16 -14.41 -5.59
C GLY A 413 4.91 -14.65 -4.76
N ALA A 414 5.08 -14.85 -3.45
CA ALA A 414 3.98 -15.16 -2.54
C ALA A 414 3.32 -13.93 -1.90
N SER A 415 3.97 -12.76 -1.93
CA SER A 415 3.43 -11.53 -1.35
C SER A 415 3.06 -10.52 -2.42
N VAL A 416 2.06 -9.71 -2.09
CA VAL A 416 1.52 -8.64 -2.91
C VAL A 416 1.40 -7.40 -2.04
N GLY A 417 1.79 -6.25 -2.57
CA GLY A 417 1.67 -4.98 -1.86
C GLY A 417 1.58 -3.81 -2.82
N LEU A 418 1.25 -2.63 -2.29
CA LEU A 418 1.28 -1.40 -3.08
C LEU A 418 2.68 -1.19 -3.66
N ALA A 419 2.75 -0.81 -4.93
CA ALA A 419 4.02 -0.54 -5.60
C ALA A 419 4.77 0.62 -4.90
N HIS A 420 4.03 1.63 -4.43
CA HIS A 420 4.56 2.68 -3.58
C HIS A 420 3.48 3.29 -2.66
N GLU A 421 3.89 3.80 -1.48
CA GLU A 421 3.05 4.58 -0.56
C GLU A 421 2.52 5.88 -1.18
N ALA A 422 3.08 6.31 -2.32
CA ALA A 422 2.65 7.55 -2.98
C ALA A 422 1.21 7.43 -3.49
N LEU A 423 0.75 6.20 -3.77
CA LEU A 423 -0.63 5.93 -4.15
C LEU A 423 -1.62 6.33 -3.04
N ILE A 424 -1.23 6.18 -1.76
CA ILE A 424 -2.07 6.50 -0.60
C ILE A 424 -2.45 7.98 -0.59
N ASN A 425 -1.49 8.85 -0.88
CA ASN A 425 -1.67 10.31 -0.81
C ASN A 425 -2.12 10.92 -2.15
N ALA A 426 -1.66 10.36 -3.27
CA ALA A 426 -1.92 10.93 -4.59
C ALA A 426 -3.30 10.55 -5.15
N TRP A 427 -3.97 9.53 -4.62
CA TRP A 427 -5.27 9.07 -5.12
C TRP A 427 -6.42 9.43 -4.16
N PRO A 428 -7.22 10.48 -4.45
CA PRO A 428 -8.22 10.98 -3.51
C PRO A 428 -9.25 9.95 -3.04
N ARG A 429 -9.69 9.06 -3.95
CA ARG A 429 -10.65 7.99 -3.61
C ARG A 429 -10.08 7.00 -2.59
N LEU A 430 -8.81 6.66 -2.70
CA LEU A 430 -8.15 5.78 -1.73
C LEU A 430 -8.01 6.48 -0.37
N GLY A 431 -7.63 7.77 -0.38
CA GLY A 431 -7.60 8.58 0.84
C GLY A 431 -8.96 8.62 1.55
N ASP A 432 -10.04 8.84 0.80
CA ASP A 432 -11.42 8.80 1.29
C ASP A 432 -11.78 7.45 1.92
N TRP A 433 -11.38 6.34 1.31
CA TRP A 433 -11.62 5.00 1.86
C TRP A 433 -10.87 4.78 3.17
N ILE A 434 -9.58 5.14 3.21
CA ILE A 434 -8.75 4.99 4.40
C ILE A 434 -9.34 5.79 5.56
N GLU A 435 -9.77 7.03 5.31
CA GLU A 435 -10.31 7.87 6.37
C GLU A 435 -11.64 7.35 6.91
N ARG A 436 -12.54 6.86 6.04
CA ARG A 436 -13.82 6.28 6.46
C ARG A 436 -13.66 4.94 7.19
N ASP A 437 -12.66 4.14 6.81
CA ASP A 437 -12.47 2.78 7.31
C ASP A 437 -11.33 2.62 8.33
N ARG A 438 -10.71 3.73 8.78
CA ARG A 438 -9.50 3.71 9.63
C ARG A 438 -9.64 2.80 10.85
N GLU A 439 -10.78 2.84 11.54
CA GLU A 439 -11.02 2.00 12.71
C GLU A 439 -11.25 0.53 12.34
N ASN A 440 -11.93 0.28 11.21
CA ASN A 440 -12.16 -1.08 10.69
C ASN A 440 -10.85 -1.74 10.29
N MET A 441 -9.95 -0.98 9.66
CA MET A 441 -8.62 -1.46 9.28
C MET A 441 -7.80 -1.88 10.51
N ARG A 442 -7.94 -1.19 11.65
CA ARG A 442 -7.27 -1.58 12.91
C ARG A 442 -7.85 -2.87 13.49
N VAL A 443 -9.18 -2.99 13.51
CA VAL A 443 -9.87 -4.20 13.98
C VAL A 443 -9.52 -5.39 13.09
N GLN A 444 -9.53 -5.20 11.77
CA GLN A 444 -9.14 -6.20 10.78
C GLN A 444 -7.70 -6.67 11.02
N ARG A 445 -6.75 -5.75 11.16
CA ARG A 445 -5.34 -6.09 11.40
C ARG A 445 -5.17 -6.95 12.65
N TRP A 446 -5.76 -6.53 13.75
CA TRP A 446 -5.71 -7.29 14.99
C TRP A 446 -6.31 -8.70 14.81
N LEU A 447 -7.41 -8.81 14.06
CA LEU A 447 -8.05 -10.09 13.78
C LEU A 447 -7.12 -11.01 12.96
N THR A 448 -6.46 -10.48 11.92
CA THR A 448 -5.49 -11.22 11.10
C THR A 448 -4.36 -11.76 11.99
N GLU A 449 -3.72 -10.88 12.78
CA GLU A 449 -2.62 -11.26 13.68
C GLU A 449 -3.04 -12.34 14.70
N ALA A 450 -4.22 -12.19 15.29
CA ALA A 450 -4.73 -13.15 16.26
C ALA A 450 -5.06 -14.51 15.62
N ALA A 451 -5.60 -14.51 14.40
CA ALA A 451 -5.92 -15.71 13.66
C ALA A 451 -4.66 -16.47 13.20
N ASP A 452 -3.63 -15.75 12.75
CA ASP A 452 -2.33 -16.33 12.38
C ASP A 452 -1.60 -16.92 13.59
N ALA A 453 -1.64 -16.24 14.74
CA ALA A 453 -1.08 -16.77 15.99
C ALA A 453 -1.80 -18.05 16.44
N TRP A 454 -3.12 -18.11 16.27
CA TRP A 454 -3.92 -19.29 16.58
C TRP A 454 -3.65 -20.46 15.63
N ASP A 455 -3.46 -20.20 14.34
CA ASP A 455 -3.09 -21.22 13.35
C ASP A 455 -1.70 -21.80 13.66
N ALA A 456 -0.73 -20.93 14.01
CA ALA A 456 0.63 -21.34 14.33
C ALA A 456 0.74 -22.29 15.54
N VAL A 457 -0.21 -22.25 16.47
CA VAL A 457 -0.28 -23.18 17.62
C VAL A 457 -1.23 -24.37 17.38
N GLY A 458 -1.61 -24.64 16.13
CA GLY A 458 -2.42 -25.81 15.77
C GLY A 458 -3.91 -25.64 16.05
N ARG A 459 -4.42 -24.40 16.03
CA ARG A 459 -5.85 -24.09 16.17
C ARG A 459 -6.50 -24.62 17.45
N GLU A 460 -5.82 -24.44 18.58
CA GLU A 460 -6.29 -24.98 19.87
C GLU A 460 -7.76 -24.61 20.18
N PRO A 461 -8.56 -25.57 20.68
CA PRO A 461 -9.92 -25.30 21.10
C PRO A 461 -9.95 -24.39 22.35
N GLY A 462 -10.79 -23.35 22.34
CA GLY A 462 -11.04 -22.53 23.52
C GLY A 462 -10.40 -21.15 23.52
N VAL A 463 -10.13 -20.57 22.35
CA VAL A 463 -9.70 -19.18 22.16
C VAL A 463 -10.53 -18.22 23.02
N ARG A 464 -9.87 -17.49 23.91
CA ARG A 464 -10.50 -16.50 24.78
C ARG A 464 -10.30 -15.11 24.24
N ILE A 465 -11.34 -14.57 23.64
CA ILE A 465 -11.42 -13.18 23.21
C ILE A 465 -12.20 -12.39 24.27
N SER A 466 -11.70 -11.22 24.65
CA SER A 466 -12.43 -10.31 25.55
C SER A 466 -13.84 -10.03 24.98
N PRO A 467 -14.91 -10.03 25.79
CA PRO A 467 -16.28 -9.80 25.30
C PRO A 467 -16.45 -8.51 24.50
N VAL A 468 -15.77 -7.43 24.92
CA VAL A 468 -15.79 -6.14 24.22
C VAL A 468 -15.17 -6.28 22.83
N ARG A 469 -13.99 -6.93 22.74
CA ARG A 469 -13.30 -7.14 21.48
C ARG A 469 -14.11 -8.06 20.57
N LEU A 470 -14.71 -9.11 21.12
CA LEU A 470 -15.55 -10.04 20.36
C LEU A 470 -16.76 -9.34 19.75
N ALA A 471 -17.41 -8.42 20.48
CA ALA A 471 -18.49 -7.61 19.94
C ALA A 471 -18.01 -6.66 18.81
N GLN A 472 -16.82 -6.08 18.93
CA GLN A 472 -16.23 -5.27 17.85
C GLN A 472 -15.97 -6.11 16.59
N LEU A 473 -15.44 -7.32 16.74
CA LEU A 473 -15.17 -8.23 15.62
C LEU A 473 -16.45 -8.71 14.95
N ASP A 474 -17.49 -9.05 15.73
CA ASP A 474 -18.79 -9.48 15.21
C ASP A 474 -19.50 -8.34 14.45
N ALA A 475 -19.42 -7.11 14.99
CA ALA A 475 -19.94 -5.92 14.32
C ALA A 475 -19.12 -5.56 13.06
N HIS A 476 -17.82 -5.83 13.05
CA HIS A 476 -16.97 -5.69 11.86
C HIS A 476 -17.35 -6.70 10.78
N ALA A 477 -17.37 -7.99 11.12
CA ALA A 477 -17.76 -9.08 10.23
C ALA A 477 -19.15 -8.88 9.60
N SER A 478 -20.11 -8.39 10.40
CA SER A 478 -21.47 -8.09 9.92
C SER A 478 -21.52 -6.96 8.90
N ARG A 479 -20.61 -5.97 8.98
CA ARG A 479 -20.55 -4.82 8.06
C ARG A 479 -19.79 -5.13 6.78
N THR A 480 -18.71 -5.90 6.87
CA THR A 480 -17.91 -6.29 5.70
C THR A 480 -18.54 -7.44 4.91
N GLY A 481 -19.45 -8.20 5.53
CA GLY A 481 -20.02 -9.40 4.91
C GLY A 481 -19.01 -10.54 4.80
N ARG A 482 -19.38 -11.60 4.06
CA ARG A 482 -18.55 -12.81 3.87
C ARG A 482 -17.31 -12.59 2.99
N SER A 483 -17.24 -11.52 2.21
CA SER A 483 -16.13 -11.25 1.29
C SER A 483 -14.97 -10.47 1.91
N GLY A 484 -15.16 -9.82 3.07
CA GLY A 484 -14.11 -9.01 3.69
C GLY A 484 -13.21 -9.72 4.69
N LEU A 485 -13.52 -10.98 5.03
CA LEU A 485 -12.75 -11.79 5.97
C LEU A 485 -12.15 -13.01 5.26
N THR A 486 -10.94 -13.37 5.64
CA THR A 486 -10.31 -14.61 5.16
C THR A 486 -10.99 -15.82 5.78
N THR A 487 -10.74 -16.99 5.20
CA THR A 487 -11.20 -18.27 5.78
C THR A 487 -10.67 -18.44 7.21
N LEU A 488 -9.38 -18.14 7.43
CA LEU A 488 -8.75 -18.29 8.74
C LEU A 488 -9.33 -17.31 9.78
N GLU A 489 -9.59 -16.07 9.40
CA GLU A 489 -10.22 -15.07 10.28
C GLU A 489 -11.66 -15.47 10.64
N THR A 490 -12.39 -16.01 9.67
CA THR A 490 -13.75 -16.52 9.87
C THR A 490 -13.76 -17.68 10.87
N ASP A 491 -12.83 -18.63 10.70
CA ASP A 491 -12.67 -19.78 11.61
C ASP A 491 -12.32 -19.33 13.03
N PHE A 492 -11.36 -18.40 13.16
CA PHE A 492 -10.93 -17.85 14.44
C PHE A 492 -12.08 -17.12 15.17
N LEU A 493 -12.82 -16.27 14.45
CA LEU A 493 -13.97 -15.55 15.01
C LEU A 493 -15.07 -16.53 15.45
N ALA A 494 -15.35 -17.55 14.65
CA ALA A 494 -16.32 -18.59 14.98
C ALA A 494 -15.91 -19.36 16.24
N ALA A 495 -14.63 -19.73 16.38
CA ALA A 495 -14.10 -20.39 17.57
C ALA A 495 -14.22 -19.51 18.83
N GLY A 496 -13.92 -18.22 18.71
CA GLY A 496 -14.09 -17.24 19.79
C GLY A 496 -15.56 -17.08 20.21
N LEU A 497 -16.47 -16.94 19.25
CA LEU A 497 -17.93 -16.86 19.50
C LEU A 497 -18.46 -18.13 20.16
N ALA A 498 -18.01 -19.31 19.72
CA ALA A 498 -18.39 -20.59 20.32
C ALA A 498 -17.93 -20.69 21.79
N THR A 499 -16.69 -20.28 22.07
CA THR A 499 -16.12 -20.27 23.43
C THR A 499 -16.86 -19.28 24.34
N HIS A 500 -17.22 -18.10 23.83
CA HIS A 500 -18.02 -17.12 24.55
C HIS A 500 -19.44 -17.65 24.86
N ARG A 501 -20.11 -18.28 23.89
CA ARG A 501 -21.44 -18.90 24.11
C ARG A 501 -21.38 -20.02 25.15
N ARG A 502 -20.34 -20.86 25.13
CA ARG A 502 -20.12 -21.94 26.12
C ARG A 502 -19.92 -21.37 27.53
N THR A 503 -19.12 -20.34 27.69
CA THR A 503 -18.88 -19.69 29.00
C THR A 503 -20.13 -18.99 29.54
N LEU A 504 -20.93 -18.34 28.70
CA LEU A 504 -22.22 -17.77 29.11
C LEU A 504 -23.21 -18.85 29.55
N ARG A 505 -23.30 -19.98 28.83
CA ARG A 505 -24.15 -21.11 29.20
C ARG A 505 -23.72 -21.70 30.55
N ALA A 506 -22.43 -21.94 30.75
CA ALA A 506 -21.89 -22.44 32.02
C ALA A 506 -22.16 -21.48 33.21
N ARG A 507 -22.07 -20.16 33.00
CA ARG A 507 -22.43 -19.16 34.02
C ARG A 507 -23.92 -19.14 34.34
N ARG A 508 -24.80 -19.38 33.36
CA ARG A 508 -26.24 -19.48 33.58
C ARG A 508 -26.59 -20.76 34.34
N THR A 509 -26.00 -21.89 33.99
CA THR A 509 -26.25 -23.16 34.70
C THR A 509 -25.73 -23.13 36.12
N THR A 510 -24.52 -22.60 36.36
CA THR A 510 -23.98 -22.43 37.73
C THR A 510 -24.81 -21.47 38.57
N ARG A 511 -25.28 -20.35 38.01
CA ARG A 511 -26.22 -19.45 38.71
C ARG A 511 -27.56 -20.13 38.99
N ALA A 512 -28.12 -20.87 38.03
CA ALA A 512 -29.38 -21.59 38.18
C ALA A 512 -29.28 -22.70 39.25
N MET A 513 -28.20 -23.48 39.24
CA MET A 513 -27.90 -24.48 40.27
C MET A 513 -27.71 -23.83 41.63
N GLY A 514 -26.98 -22.71 41.72
CA GLY A 514 -26.83 -21.94 42.94
C GLY A 514 -28.16 -21.44 43.48
N SER A 515 -29.03 -20.87 42.64
CA SER A 515 -30.37 -20.43 43.04
C SER A 515 -31.27 -21.58 43.46
N LEU A 516 -31.17 -22.74 42.80
CA LEU A 516 -31.92 -23.94 43.18
C LEU A 516 -31.47 -24.45 44.55
N LEU A 517 -30.16 -24.44 44.83
CA LEU A 517 -29.58 -24.86 46.09
C LEU A 517 -29.95 -23.92 47.24
N VAL A 518 -30.02 -22.60 46.99
CA VAL A 518 -30.55 -21.62 47.95
C VAL A 518 -32.06 -21.83 48.18
N ALA A 519 -32.84 -22.12 47.13
CA ALA A 519 -34.26 -22.37 47.25
C ALA A 519 -34.56 -23.67 48.02
N THR A 520 -33.81 -24.74 47.79
CA THR A 520 -33.99 -26.01 48.51
C THR A 520 -33.55 -25.89 49.97
N THR A 521 -32.47 -25.19 50.27
CA THR A 521 -32.02 -24.94 51.66
C THR A 521 -33.00 -24.04 52.43
N THR A 522 -33.57 -23.02 51.80
CA THR A 522 -34.61 -22.17 52.43
C THR A 522 -35.93 -22.92 52.64
N LEU A 523 -36.36 -23.76 51.67
CA LEU A 523 -37.51 -24.64 51.84
C LEU A 523 -37.29 -25.65 52.97
N ALA A 524 -36.13 -26.32 53.01
CA ALA A 524 -35.79 -27.25 54.09
C ALA A 524 -35.75 -26.55 55.45
N ALA A 525 -35.14 -25.36 55.54
CA ALA A 525 -35.10 -24.57 56.78
C ALA A 525 -36.51 -24.14 57.23
N SER A 526 -37.38 -23.73 56.31
CA SER A 526 -38.77 -23.38 56.63
C SER A 526 -39.59 -24.59 57.10
N ALA A 527 -39.41 -25.76 56.48
CA ALA A 527 -40.07 -27.00 56.89
C ALA A 527 -39.62 -27.43 58.30
N LEU A 528 -38.31 -27.38 58.57
CA LEU A 528 -37.73 -27.62 59.90
C LEU A 528 -38.26 -26.63 60.95
N TRP A 529 -38.37 -25.35 60.60
CA TRP A 529 -38.94 -24.33 61.48
C TRP A 529 -40.42 -24.59 61.79
N ARG A 530 -41.21 -24.95 60.77
CA ARG A 530 -42.63 -25.29 60.90
C ARG A 530 -42.85 -26.55 61.75
N GLN A 531 -42.03 -27.57 61.55
CA GLN A 531 -42.05 -28.80 62.35
C GLN A 531 -41.68 -28.52 63.83
N ARG A 532 -40.65 -27.71 64.09
CA ARG A 532 -40.29 -27.28 65.45
C ARG A 532 -41.40 -26.48 66.13
N ARG A 533 -42.14 -25.65 65.38
CA ARG A 533 -43.28 -24.90 65.92
C ARG A 533 -44.42 -25.84 66.33
N LEU A 534 -44.79 -26.79 65.49
CA LEU A 534 -45.83 -27.79 65.80
C LEU A 534 -45.45 -28.65 67.01
N PHE A 535 -44.18 -29.04 67.14
CA PHE A 535 -43.70 -29.76 68.33
C PHE A 535 -43.74 -28.92 69.62
N ARG A 536 -43.54 -27.60 69.54
CA ARG A 536 -43.70 -26.70 70.69
C ARG A 536 -45.16 -26.54 71.10
N GLU A 537 -46.07 -26.46 70.13
CA GLU A 537 -47.51 -26.38 70.37
C GLU A 537 -48.05 -27.67 71.02
N HIS A 538 -47.57 -28.85 70.60
CA HIS A 538 -47.94 -30.11 71.24
C HIS A 538 -47.34 -30.34 72.64
N ARG A 539 -46.18 -29.74 72.95
CA ARG A 539 -45.59 -29.79 74.31
C ARG A 539 -46.25 -28.81 75.29
N ALA A 540 -46.98 -27.80 74.80
CA ALA A 540 -47.72 -26.87 75.64
C ALA A 540 -49.12 -27.38 76.02
N GLN A 541 -49.56 -28.52 75.45
CA GLN A 541 -50.87 -29.14 75.70
C GLN A 541 -50.79 -30.45 76.51
N ARG A 542 -49.60 -30.80 77.01
CA ARG A 542 -49.39 -31.81 78.04
C ARG A 542 -48.86 -31.13 79.28
#